data_AF-E8LY42-F1
#
_entry.id   AF-E8LY42-F1
#
_cell.length_a   1.000
_cell.length_b   1.000
_cell.length_c   1.000
_cell.angle_alpha   90.00
_cell.angle_beta   90.00
_cell.angle_gamma   90.00
#
_symmetry.space_group_name_H-M   'P 1'
#
loop_
_entity.id
_entity.type
_entity.pdbx_description
1 polymer ?
#
loop_
_entity_poly.entity_id
_entity_poly.type
_entity_poly.pdbx_seq_one_letter_code
_entity_poly.pdbx_strand_id
1 'polypeptide(L)'
;MSFSGYLEGDIYSHCWFYESARRSFEHEGYGETCGGITAISLTAFMVESYLNLCCKLIFDARSRASKVLDHPPSDFFKLIEQTPKGIDIHERVAIAYGYKAQLEKLANALEAKVTGRKKAKYIRLRSDKSFYEIDDAIRFSPRAKFDALTEALYEDERIKKAHRELIDELFKLRNSLAHGRSELVKSSFTVASDTDSSFSPDLVPALQASWQEKCSQKNAQKLFNNSCEVIEFLSNCAFGNRHPFRMPTQIGALTQG
;
A
#
# COMPACT_ATOMS: atom_id res chain seq x y z
N MET A 1 -32.70 22.73 -25.75
CA MET A 1 -31.31 22.87 -25.27
C MET A 1 -30.96 21.63 -24.49
N SER A 2 -30.13 20.77 -25.07
CA SER A 2 -29.59 19.59 -24.39
C SER A 2 -28.09 19.78 -24.20
N PHE A 3 -27.55 19.34 -23.08
CA PHE A 3 -26.11 19.33 -22.84
C PHE A 3 -25.63 17.89 -22.92
N SER A 4 -24.53 17.67 -23.65
CA SER A 4 -23.80 16.40 -23.67
C SER A 4 -22.43 16.61 -23.04
N GLY A 5 -21.94 15.67 -22.22
CA GLY A 5 -20.62 15.80 -21.62
C GLY A 5 -19.97 14.46 -21.31
N TYR A 6 -18.67 14.52 -21.02
CA TYR A 6 -17.87 13.37 -20.58
C TYR A 6 -16.97 13.76 -19.41
N LEU A 7 -16.66 12.79 -18.54
CA LEU A 7 -15.76 12.92 -17.40
C LEU A 7 -14.62 11.90 -17.56
N GLU A 8 -13.39 12.33 -17.30
CA GLU A 8 -12.21 11.47 -17.29
C GLU A 8 -11.32 11.72 -16.05
N GLY A 9 -10.69 10.66 -15.56
CA GLY A 9 -9.78 10.73 -14.42
C GLY A 9 -9.46 9.36 -13.84
N ASP A 10 -8.31 9.26 -13.17
CA ASP A 10 -7.91 8.03 -12.48
C ASP A 10 -8.73 7.83 -11.20
N ILE A 11 -9.20 6.60 -10.95
CA ILE A 11 -9.85 6.22 -9.68
C ILE A 11 -8.86 5.39 -8.87
N TYR A 12 -8.44 5.94 -7.73
CA TYR A 12 -7.47 5.29 -6.87
C TYR A 12 -8.13 4.55 -5.71
N SER A 13 -8.13 3.21 -5.78
CA SER A 13 -8.78 2.37 -4.77
C SER A 13 -8.20 2.55 -3.37
N HIS A 14 -6.90 2.86 -3.21
CA HIS A 14 -6.30 3.08 -1.89
C HIS A 14 -6.90 4.30 -1.18
N CYS A 15 -7.30 5.35 -1.90
CA CYS A 15 -7.98 6.51 -1.30
C CYS A 15 -9.36 6.13 -0.76
N TRP A 16 -10.09 5.28 -1.48
CA TRP A 16 -11.39 4.78 -1.01
C TRP A 16 -11.26 3.86 0.20
N PHE A 17 -10.25 2.98 0.21
CA PHE A 17 -9.97 2.14 1.37
C PHE A 17 -9.50 2.96 2.58
N TYR A 18 -8.71 4.02 2.37
CA TYR A 18 -8.33 4.97 3.41
C TYR A 18 -9.55 5.62 4.06
N GLU A 19 -10.44 6.22 3.25
CA GLU A 19 -11.65 6.86 3.77
C GLU A 19 -12.58 5.86 4.47
N SER A 20 -12.68 4.64 3.93
CA SER A 20 -13.51 3.58 4.52
C SER A 20 -12.95 3.14 5.88
N ALA A 21 -11.63 2.93 5.98
CA ALA A 21 -10.97 2.57 7.23
C ALA A 21 -11.12 3.69 8.26
N ARG A 22 -10.87 4.95 7.88
CA ARG A 22 -11.04 6.11 8.76
C ARG A 22 -12.45 6.18 9.34
N ARG A 23 -13.48 6.09 8.49
CA ARG A 23 -14.89 6.13 8.91
C ARG A 23 -15.30 4.93 9.77
N SER A 24 -14.64 3.79 9.62
CA SER A 24 -14.94 2.61 10.45
C SER A 24 -14.59 2.82 11.93
N PHE A 25 -13.63 3.70 12.24
CA PHE A 25 -13.31 4.08 13.62
C PHE A 25 -14.30 5.07 14.23
N GLU A 26 -15.02 5.82 13.40
CA GLU A 26 -15.99 6.84 13.82
C GLU A 26 -17.42 6.28 13.96
N HIS A 27 -17.64 5.05 13.51
CA HIS A 27 -18.98 4.45 13.49
C HIS A 27 -19.28 3.65 14.76
N GLU A 28 -20.14 4.19 15.62
CA GLU A 28 -20.53 3.58 16.91
C GLU A 28 -21.20 2.20 16.76
N GLY A 29 -21.83 1.92 15.61
CA GLY A 29 -22.60 0.69 15.37
C GLY A 29 -21.80 -0.60 15.23
N TYR A 30 -20.47 -0.54 15.08
CA TYR A 30 -19.65 -1.75 14.92
C TYR A 30 -19.26 -2.42 16.24
N GLY A 31 -19.21 -1.69 17.36
CA GLY A 31 -18.56 -2.16 18.57
C GLY A 31 -17.03 -2.35 18.41
N GLU A 32 -16.34 -2.55 19.53
CA GLU A 32 -14.87 -2.58 19.63
C GLU A 32 -14.20 -3.54 18.63
N THR A 33 -14.54 -4.84 18.69
CA THR A 33 -13.82 -5.87 17.93
C THR A 33 -14.22 -5.90 16.45
N CYS A 34 -15.51 -5.83 16.12
CA CYS A 34 -15.94 -5.86 14.71
C CYS A 34 -15.50 -4.59 13.97
N GLY A 35 -15.48 -3.44 14.66
CA GLY A 35 -14.93 -2.20 14.13
C GLY A 35 -13.45 -2.35 13.79
N GLY A 36 -12.65 -2.88 14.73
CA GLY A 36 -11.22 -3.10 14.47
C GLY A 36 -10.92 -4.15 13.40
N ILE A 37 -11.68 -5.26 13.31
CA ILE A 37 -11.54 -6.24 12.21
C ILE A 37 -11.75 -5.57 10.84
N THR A 38 -12.80 -4.75 10.76
CA THR A 38 -13.17 -4.01 9.54
C THR A 38 -12.06 -3.03 9.17
N ALA A 39 -11.62 -2.23 10.13
CA ALA A 39 -10.56 -1.26 9.94
C ALA A 39 -9.24 -1.91 9.50
N ILE A 40 -8.83 -3.01 10.13
CA ILE A 40 -7.60 -3.74 9.77
C ILE A 40 -7.67 -4.28 8.34
N SER A 41 -8.82 -4.86 7.97
CA SER A 41 -9.01 -5.43 6.65
C SER A 41 -8.97 -4.34 5.56
N LEU A 42 -9.64 -3.21 5.80
CA LEU A 42 -9.61 -2.04 4.91
C LEU A 42 -8.21 -1.41 4.83
N THR A 43 -7.48 -1.35 5.96
CA THR A 43 -6.08 -0.89 6.01
C THR A 43 -5.18 -1.77 5.15
N ALA A 44 -5.34 -3.10 5.22
CA ALA A 44 -4.56 -4.02 4.40
C ALA A 44 -4.86 -3.86 2.89
N PHE A 45 -6.12 -3.65 2.51
CA PHE A 45 -6.49 -3.36 1.12
C PHE A 45 -5.98 -2.00 0.64
N MET A 46 -6.02 -0.98 1.50
CA MET A 46 -5.43 0.34 1.24
C MET A 46 -3.93 0.19 0.91
N VAL A 47 -3.17 -0.46 1.79
CA VAL A 47 -1.74 -0.68 1.60
C VAL A 47 -1.49 -1.49 0.33
N GLU A 48 -2.16 -2.63 0.16
CA GLU A 48 -1.97 -3.48 -1.03
C GLU A 48 -2.25 -2.73 -2.33
N SER A 49 -3.35 -1.96 -2.38
CA SER A 49 -3.69 -1.11 -3.53
C SER A 49 -2.62 -0.05 -3.79
N TYR A 50 -2.07 0.56 -2.73
CA TYR A 50 -1.04 1.58 -2.89
C TYR A 50 0.29 0.99 -3.39
N LEU A 51 0.69 -0.18 -2.87
CA LEU A 51 1.88 -0.88 -3.37
C LEU A 51 1.74 -1.23 -4.85
N ASN A 52 0.55 -1.65 -5.27
CA ASN A 52 0.22 -1.89 -6.68
C ASN A 52 0.37 -0.63 -7.53
N LEU A 53 -0.15 0.50 -7.06
CA LEU A 53 0.00 1.80 -7.74
C LEU A 53 1.47 2.21 -7.82
N CYS A 54 2.21 2.12 -6.72
CA CYS A 54 3.64 2.44 -6.68
C CYS A 54 4.42 1.66 -7.73
N CYS A 55 4.26 0.33 -7.74
CA CYS A 55 4.92 -0.52 -8.72
C CYS A 55 4.50 -0.16 -10.15
N LYS A 56 3.20 0.05 -10.42
CA LYS A 56 2.71 0.50 -11.73
C LYS A 56 3.40 1.77 -12.22
N LEU A 57 3.45 2.80 -11.38
CA LEU A 57 4.03 4.08 -11.74
C LEU A 57 5.56 4.01 -11.90
N ILE A 58 6.25 3.20 -11.10
CA ILE A 58 7.70 3.02 -11.25
C ILE A 58 8.03 2.24 -12.54
N PHE A 59 7.23 1.23 -12.89
CA PHE A 59 7.37 0.50 -14.16
C PHE A 59 7.09 1.39 -15.39
N ASP A 60 6.22 2.37 -15.26
CA ASP A 60 5.91 3.33 -16.31
C ASP A 60 6.91 4.52 -16.33
N ALA A 61 8.18 4.21 -16.49
CA ALA A 61 9.25 5.21 -16.57
C ALA A 61 9.06 6.17 -17.76
N ARG A 62 8.43 5.70 -18.85
CA ARG A 62 8.18 6.49 -20.05
C ARG A 62 7.17 7.60 -19.79
N SER A 63 5.99 7.30 -19.23
CA SER A 63 5.01 8.34 -18.91
C SER A 63 5.54 9.34 -17.89
N ARG A 64 6.38 8.90 -16.94
CA ARG A 64 7.08 9.80 -16.01
C ARG A 64 8.04 10.73 -16.72
N ALA A 65 8.81 10.22 -17.67
CA ALA A 65 9.68 11.05 -18.49
C ALA A 65 8.88 12.05 -19.35
N SER A 66 7.76 11.62 -19.94
CA SER A 66 6.89 12.52 -20.71
C SER A 66 6.36 13.67 -19.85
N LYS A 67 5.93 13.43 -18.61
CA LYS A 67 5.48 14.49 -17.70
C LYS A 67 6.54 15.56 -17.45
N VAL A 68 7.82 15.16 -17.34
CA VAL A 68 8.93 16.10 -17.20
C VAL A 68 9.18 16.87 -18.49
N LEU A 69 9.00 16.24 -19.65
CA LEU A 69 9.15 16.91 -20.95
C LEU A 69 8.02 17.92 -21.21
N ASP A 70 6.79 17.59 -20.82
CA ASP A 70 5.64 18.48 -20.95
C ASP A 70 5.76 19.69 -20.02
N HIS A 71 6.38 19.52 -18.84
CA HIS A 71 6.57 20.56 -17.84
C HIS A 71 8.00 20.52 -17.25
N PRO A 72 9.02 20.99 -18.00
CA PRO A 72 10.41 20.88 -17.57
C PRO A 72 10.70 21.73 -16.33
N PRO A 73 11.30 21.17 -15.27
CA PRO A 73 11.77 21.94 -14.13
C PRO A 73 13.01 22.78 -14.50
N SER A 74 13.36 23.73 -13.63
CA SER A 74 14.44 24.70 -13.89
C SER A 74 15.83 24.08 -14.07
N ASP A 75 16.06 22.88 -13.54
CA ASP A 75 17.32 22.14 -13.64
C ASP A 75 17.40 21.19 -14.84
N PHE A 76 16.34 21.10 -15.65
CA PHE A 76 16.20 20.12 -16.73
C PHE A 76 17.39 20.08 -17.68
N PHE A 77 17.74 21.22 -18.31
CA PHE A 77 18.81 21.25 -19.30
C PHE A 77 20.16 20.85 -18.70
N LYS A 78 20.44 21.31 -17.48
CA LYS A 78 21.68 20.98 -16.74
C LYS A 78 21.80 19.48 -16.48
N LEU A 79 20.71 18.82 -16.09
CA LEU A 79 20.70 17.38 -15.83
C LEU A 79 20.79 16.56 -17.12
N ILE A 80 20.07 16.96 -18.16
CA ILE A 80 20.04 16.25 -19.44
C ILE A 80 21.39 16.32 -20.16
N GLU A 81 22.14 17.42 -20.07
CA GLU A 81 23.48 17.54 -20.65
C GLU A 81 24.49 16.53 -20.08
N GLN A 82 24.28 16.07 -18.85
CA GLN A 82 25.14 15.07 -18.19
C GLN A 82 24.83 13.63 -18.62
N THR A 83 23.78 13.43 -19.41
CA THR A 83 23.38 12.10 -19.91
C THR A 83 24.03 11.77 -21.26
N PRO A 84 24.19 10.47 -21.59
CA PRO A 84 24.71 10.06 -22.89
C PRO A 84 23.96 10.69 -24.06
N LYS A 85 24.71 11.16 -25.06
CA LYS A 85 24.16 11.67 -26.32
C LYS A 85 23.84 10.51 -27.27
N GLY A 86 22.85 10.68 -28.15
CA GLY A 86 22.50 9.69 -29.19
C GLY A 86 21.47 8.64 -28.78
N ILE A 87 20.89 8.74 -27.58
CA ILE A 87 19.76 7.90 -27.12
C ILE A 87 18.46 8.71 -27.08
N ASP A 88 17.31 8.01 -27.02
CA ASP A 88 15.98 8.63 -26.99
C ASP A 88 15.82 9.63 -25.83
N ILE A 89 15.10 10.72 -26.07
CA ILE A 89 14.95 11.79 -25.08
C ILE A 89 14.25 11.31 -23.80
N HIS A 90 13.28 10.39 -23.88
CA HIS A 90 12.63 9.84 -22.69
C HIS A 90 13.61 9.00 -21.88
N GLU A 91 14.50 8.26 -22.55
CA GLU A 91 15.53 7.49 -21.87
C GLU A 91 16.54 8.40 -21.16
N ARG A 92 16.93 9.51 -21.81
CA ARG A 92 17.78 10.53 -21.17
C ARG A 92 17.13 11.13 -19.94
N VAL A 93 15.86 11.49 -20.02
CA VAL A 93 15.10 11.98 -18.85
C VAL A 93 15.02 10.92 -17.75
N ALA A 94 14.73 9.67 -18.10
CA ALA A 94 14.66 8.59 -17.12
C ALA A 94 16.01 8.34 -16.42
N ILE A 95 17.14 8.54 -17.10
CA ILE A 95 18.47 8.49 -16.50
C ILE A 95 18.70 9.71 -15.59
N ALA A 96 18.49 10.92 -16.13
CA ALA A 96 18.76 12.18 -15.44
C ALA A 96 18.01 12.32 -14.11
N TYR A 97 16.76 11.87 -14.07
CA TYR A 97 15.90 11.94 -12.88
C TYR A 97 15.90 10.63 -12.05
N GLY A 98 16.78 9.68 -12.37
CA GLY A 98 16.95 8.44 -11.60
C GLY A 98 15.83 7.40 -11.76
N TYR A 99 14.84 7.63 -12.63
CA TYR A 99 13.72 6.71 -12.86
C TYR A 99 14.19 5.36 -13.41
N LYS A 100 15.21 5.36 -14.27
CA LYS A 100 15.80 4.13 -14.83
C LYS A 100 16.42 3.26 -13.73
N ALA A 101 17.24 3.87 -12.87
CA ALA A 101 17.86 3.16 -11.75
C ALA A 101 16.81 2.63 -10.75
N GLN A 102 15.77 3.43 -10.46
CA GLN A 102 14.66 3.03 -9.60
C GLN A 102 13.88 1.83 -10.18
N LEU A 103 13.58 1.87 -11.48
CA LEU A 103 12.94 0.76 -12.20
C LEU A 103 13.79 -0.51 -12.15
N GLU A 104 15.09 -0.40 -12.43
CA GLU A 104 16.00 -1.55 -12.41
C GLU A 104 16.08 -2.19 -11.03
N LYS A 105 16.23 -1.39 -9.96
CA LYS A 105 16.22 -1.88 -8.59
C LYS A 105 14.91 -2.61 -8.25
N LEU A 106 13.76 -1.99 -8.51
CA LEU A 106 12.45 -2.60 -8.25
C LEU A 106 12.29 -3.91 -9.01
N ALA A 107 12.59 -3.90 -10.31
CA ALA A 107 12.35 -5.04 -11.16
C ALA A 107 13.30 -6.21 -10.84
N ASN A 108 14.54 -5.94 -10.47
CA ASN A 108 15.47 -6.98 -10.01
C ASN A 108 15.05 -7.54 -8.65
N ALA A 109 14.58 -6.69 -7.74
CA ALA A 109 14.10 -7.13 -6.43
C ALA A 109 12.82 -7.99 -6.55
N LEU A 110 11.90 -7.65 -7.47
CA LEU A 110 10.74 -8.51 -7.78
C LEU A 110 11.15 -9.84 -8.42
N GLU A 111 12.13 -9.83 -9.32
CA GLU A 111 12.66 -11.06 -9.91
C GLU A 111 13.20 -12.02 -8.84
N ALA A 112 13.90 -11.48 -7.83
CA ALA A 112 14.42 -12.27 -6.71
C ALA A 112 13.33 -12.93 -5.86
N LYS A 113 12.07 -12.47 -5.94
CA LYS A 113 10.93 -13.06 -5.23
C LYS A 113 10.27 -14.22 -5.98
N VAL A 114 10.72 -14.54 -7.19
CA VAL A 114 10.16 -15.62 -8.02
C VAL A 114 11.23 -16.62 -8.44
N THR A 115 10.82 -17.88 -8.59
CA THR A 115 11.72 -18.99 -8.97
C THR A 115 11.11 -19.84 -10.07
N GLY A 116 11.94 -20.67 -10.71
CA GLY A 116 11.54 -21.65 -11.73
C GLY A 116 10.72 -21.04 -12.86
N ARG A 117 9.57 -21.66 -13.18
CA ARG A 117 8.68 -21.23 -14.27
C ARG A 117 8.16 -19.80 -14.08
N LYS A 118 7.88 -19.37 -12.85
CA LYS A 118 7.43 -17.99 -12.58
C LYS A 118 8.52 -16.98 -12.89
N LYS A 119 9.78 -17.28 -12.57
CA LYS A 119 10.92 -16.41 -12.92
C LYS A 119 11.08 -16.25 -14.43
N ALA A 120 11.06 -17.35 -15.18
CA ALA A 120 11.13 -17.29 -16.64
C ALA A 120 9.97 -16.48 -17.25
N LYS A 121 8.75 -16.67 -16.72
CA LYS A 121 7.57 -15.91 -17.13
C LYS A 121 7.73 -14.41 -16.82
N TYR A 122 8.22 -14.06 -15.64
CA TYR A 122 8.46 -12.67 -15.25
C TYR A 122 9.47 -11.97 -16.17
N ILE A 123 10.62 -12.61 -16.42
CA ILE A 123 11.66 -12.07 -17.31
C ILE A 123 11.09 -11.75 -18.69
N ARG A 124 10.26 -12.64 -19.23
CA ARG A 124 9.60 -12.44 -20.53
C ARG A 124 8.61 -11.27 -20.53
N LEU A 125 7.83 -11.09 -19.47
CA LEU A 125 6.80 -10.05 -19.40
C LEU A 125 7.37 -8.66 -19.07
N ARG A 126 8.50 -8.60 -18.36
CA ARG A 126 9.11 -7.35 -17.92
C ARG A 126 9.46 -6.39 -19.07
N SER A 127 9.74 -6.91 -20.26
CA SER A 127 10.17 -6.12 -21.42
C SER A 127 9.06 -5.34 -22.10
N ASP A 128 7.81 -5.83 -22.05
CA ASP A 128 6.73 -5.36 -22.93
C ASP A 128 5.38 -5.15 -22.23
N LYS A 129 5.24 -5.60 -20.98
CA LYS A 129 3.96 -5.55 -20.26
C LYS A 129 3.92 -4.50 -19.18
N SER A 130 2.70 -4.00 -18.93
CA SER A 130 2.43 -3.16 -17.78
C SER A 130 2.62 -3.94 -16.47
N PHE A 131 2.89 -3.23 -15.37
CA PHE A 131 3.03 -3.90 -14.07
C PHE A 131 1.79 -4.72 -13.68
N TYR A 132 0.59 -4.25 -13.99
CA TYR A 132 -0.64 -5.00 -13.67
C TYR A 132 -0.74 -6.31 -14.43
N GLU A 133 -0.42 -6.32 -15.73
CA GLU A 133 -0.36 -7.57 -16.50
C GLU A 133 0.70 -8.54 -15.94
N ILE A 134 1.83 -8.00 -15.47
CA ILE A 134 2.88 -8.79 -14.81
C ILE A 134 2.36 -9.34 -13.47
N ASP A 135 1.76 -8.51 -12.62
CA ASP A 135 1.27 -8.92 -11.30
C ASP A 135 0.10 -9.90 -11.41
N ASP A 136 -0.81 -9.73 -12.36
CA ASP A 136 -1.89 -10.70 -12.62
C ASP A 136 -1.33 -12.07 -13.02
N ALA A 137 -0.26 -12.06 -13.82
CA ALA A 137 0.38 -13.27 -14.33
C ALA A 137 1.25 -14.00 -13.30
N ILE A 138 1.85 -13.27 -12.36
CA ILE A 138 2.84 -13.79 -11.38
C ILE A 138 2.23 -13.95 -9.99
N ARG A 139 1.32 -13.03 -9.63
CA ARG A 139 0.66 -12.82 -8.35
C ARG A 139 1.67 -12.59 -7.24
N PHE A 140 2.34 -11.45 -7.26
CA PHE A 140 3.24 -11.08 -6.17
C PHE A 140 2.44 -10.85 -4.90
N SER A 141 2.92 -11.38 -3.77
CA SER A 141 2.30 -11.08 -2.48
C SER A 141 2.52 -9.59 -2.14
N PRO A 142 1.63 -8.98 -1.33
CA PRO A 142 1.84 -7.60 -0.88
C PRO A 142 3.19 -7.39 -0.18
N ARG A 143 3.64 -8.40 0.59
CA ARG A 143 4.97 -8.37 1.22
C ARG A 143 6.10 -8.39 0.20
N ALA A 144 6.00 -9.21 -0.85
CA ALA A 144 6.99 -9.24 -1.92
C ALA A 144 7.08 -7.89 -2.65
N LYS A 145 5.93 -7.24 -2.90
CA LYS A 145 5.85 -5.90 -3.49
C LYS A 145 6.47 -4.85 -2.56
N PHE A 146 6.13 -4.87 -1.28
CA PHE A 146 6.71 -3.96 -0.29
C PHE A 146 8.22 -4.12 -0.17
N ASP A 147 8.72 -5.35 -0.05
CA ASP A 147 10.15 -5.63 0.00
C ASP A 147 10.87 -5.07 -1.23
N ALA A 148 10.33 -5.32 -2.43
CA ALA A 148 10.94 -4.83 -3.65
C ALA A 148 10.92 -3.30 -3.76
N LEU A 149 9.83 -2.66 -3.33
CA LEU A 149 9.75 -1.20 -3.23
C LEU A 149 10.77 -0.64 -2.25
N THR A 150 10.98 -1.30 -1.10
CA THR A 150 11.98 -0.84 -0.13
C THR A 150 13.40 -0.89 -0.68
N GLU A 151 13.76 -1.91 -1.49
CA GLU A 151 15.08 -1.95 -2.15
C GLU A 151 15.25 -0.82 -3.19
N ALA A 152 14.16 -0.39 -3.81
CA ALA A 152 14.19 0.66 -4.82
C ALA A 152 14.20 2.08 -4.22
N LEU A 153 13.67 2.27 -3.01
CA LEU A 153 13.31 3.58 -2.47
C LEU A 153 14.02 3.96 -1.17
N TYR A 154 14.44 2.99 -0.36
CA TYR A 154 14.97 3.28 0.98
C TYR A 154 16.48 3.34 0.94
N GLU A 155 17.03 4.36 1.59
CA GLU A 155 18.46 4.50 1.83
C GLU A 155 18.83 4.10 3.27
N ASP A 156 17.92 4.34 4.23
CA ASP A 156 18.12 4.00 5.63
C ASP A 156 17.59 2.58 5.95
N GLU A 157 18.51 1.65 6.24
CA GLU A 157 18.21 0.26 6.58
C GLU A 157 17.42 0.10 7.89
N ARG A 158 17.56 1.03 8.85
CA ARG A 158 16.80 0.99 10.11
C ARG A 158 15.33 1.32 9.85
N ILE A 159 15.07 2.38 9.08
CA ILE A 159 13.70 2.76 8.70
C ILE A 159 13.06 1.65 7.85
N LYS A 160 13.82 1.11 6.89
CA LYS A 160 13.42 -0.02 6.05
C LYS A 160 13.00 -1.23 6.88
N LYS A 161 13.81 -1.63 7.86
CA LYS A 161 13.50 -2.76 8.76
C LYS A 161 12.23 -2.50 9.57
N ALA A 162 12.09 -1.33 10.17
CA ALA A 162 10.92 -0.97 10.96
C ALA A 162 9.62 -1.01 10.14
N HIS A 163 9.63 -0.43 8.94
CA HIS A 163 8.44 -0.46 8.07
C HIS A 163 8.15 -1.88 7.56
N ARG A 164 9.16 -2.71 7.28
CA ARG A 164 8.97 -4.12 6.91
C ARG A 164 8.28 -4.91 8.02
N GLU A 165 8.70 -4.75 9.27
CA GLU A 165 8.07 -5.40 10.41
C GLU A 165 6.60 -5.00 10.56
N LEU A 166 6.30 -3.71 10.38
CA LEU A 166 4.93 -3.20 10.45
C LEU A 166 4.02 -3.75 9.32
N ILE A 167 4.50 -3.75 8.08
CA ILE A 167 3.75 -4.28 6.94
C ILE A 167 3.58 -5.80 7.06
N ASP A 168 4.60 -6.50 7.57
CA ASP A 168 4.52 -7.92 7.85
C ASP A 168 3.45 -8.22 8.92
N GLU A 169 3.40 -7.42 10.00
CA GLU A 169 2.35 -7.51 11.03
C GLU A 169 0.95 -7.33 10.44
N LEU A 170 0.73 -6.27 9.64
CA LEU A 170 -0.56 -5.99 9.01
C LEU A 170 -1.05 -7.16 8.14
N PHE A 171 -0.20 -7.66 7.25
CA PHE A 171 -0.59 -8.76 6.37
C PHE A 171 -0.64 -10.11 7.10
N LYS A 172 0.10 -10.30 8.21
CA LYS A 172 -0.07 -11.47 9.08
C LYS A 172 -1.46 -11.45 9.72
N LEU A 173 -1.85 -10.30 10.28
CA LEU A 173 -3.15 -10.14 10.92
C LEU A 173 -4.30 -10.29 9.92
N ARG A 174 -4.25 -9.62 8.76
CA ARG A 174 -5.25 -9.78 7.69
C ARG A 174 -5.38 -11.23 7.23
N ASN A 175 -4.29 -11.97 7.09
CA ASN A 175 -4.34 -13.38 6.70
C ASN A 175 -4.94 -14.26 7.80
N SER A 176 -4.60 -14.00 9.08
CA SER A 176 -5.22 -14.71 10.20
C SER A 176 -6.74 -14.52 10.22
N LEU A 177 -7.21 -13.28 9.98
CA LEU A 177 -8.64 -12.96 9.88
C LEU A 177 -9.29 -13.64 8.66
N ALA A 178 -8.68 -13.54 7.48
CA ALA A 178 -9.23 -14.09 6.24
C ALA A 178 -9.29 -15.62 6.23
N HIS A 179 -8.39 -16.30 6.94
CA HIS A 179 -8.38 -17.75 7.05
C HIS A 179 -9.21 -18.29 8.22
N GLY A 180 -9.89 -17.42 8.98
CA GLY A 180 -10.86 -17.81 10.01
C GLY A 180 -10.30 -18.77 11.06
N ARG A 181 -9.02 -18.65 11.43
CA ARG A 181 -8.38 -19.58 12.36
C ARG A 181 -8.98 -19.40 13.75
N SER A 182 -9.75 -20.40 14.21
CA SER A 182 -10.16 -20.51 15.61
C SER A 182 -8.93 -20.73 16.49
N GLU A 183 -8.88 -20.06 17.63
CA GLU A 183 -7.79 -20.18 18.60
C GLU A 183 -8.32 -20.80 19.89
N LEU A 184 -7.60 -21.79 20.42
CA LEU A 184 -7.88 -22.32 21.75
C LEU A 184 -7.23 -21.41 22.79
N VAL A 185 -8.04 -20.61 23.47
CA VAL A 185 -7.58 -19.70 24.53
C VAL A 185 -7.78 -20.36 25.89
N LYS A 186 -6.74 -20.40 26.71
CA LYS A 186 -6.80 -20.86 28.09
C LYS A 186 -6.38 -19.72 29.01
N SER A 187 -7.20 -19.41 30.00
CA SER A 187 -6.89 -18.45 31.06
C SER A 187 -7.22 -19.06 32.41
N SER A 188 -6.33 -18.89 33.38
CA SER A 188 -6.58 -19.22 34.79
C SER A 188 -6.98 -17.95 35.52
N PHE A 189 -8.07 -17.99 36.29
CA PHE A 189 -8.50 -16.90 37.14
C PHE A 189 -8.80 -17.42 38.54
N THR A 190 -8.67 -16.55 39.54
CA THR A 190 -9.02 -16.84 40.93
C THR A 190 -10.02 -15.79 41.37
N VAL A 191 -11.18 -16.22 41.85
CA VAL A 191 -12.16 -15.32 42.48
C VAL A 191 -11.89 -15.33 43.98
N ALA A 192 -11.47 -14.19 44.55
CA ALA A 192 -11.32 -14.04 45.98
C ALA A 192 -12.69 -13.84 46.63
N SER A 193 -13.10 -14.73 47.55
CA SER A 193 -14.35 -14.58 48.29
C SER A 193 -14.11 -13.80 49.58
N ASP A 194 -14.08 -12.47 49.50
CA ASP A 194 -13.94 -11.61 50.70
C ASP A 194 -15.26 -11.06 51.24
N THR A 195 -16.41 -11.51 50.71
CA THR A 195 -17.73 -11.14 51.24
C THR A 195 -18.68 -12.33 51.10
N ASP A 196 -19.68 -12.44 51.98
CA ASP A 196 -20.80 -13.40 51.99
C ASP A 196 -21.70 -13.35 50.71
N SER A 197 -21.18 -12.83 49.60
CA SER A 197 -21.86 -12.76 48.32
C SER A 197 -21.63 -14.02 47.51
N SER A 198 -22.73 -14.58 47.01
CA SER A 198 -22.72 -15.70 46.06
C SER A 198 -21.89 -15.34 44.83
N PHE A 199 -21.13 -16.31 44.30
CA PHE A 199 -20.41 -16.20 43.03
C PHE A 199 -21.26 -15.54 41.94
N SER A 200 -20.78 -14.44 41.36
CA SER A 200 -21.39 -13.82 40.17
C SER A 200 -20.61 -14.24 38.91
N PRO A 201 -21.30 -14.67 37.83
CA PRO A 201 -20.69 -14.93 36.54
C PRO A 201 -19.85 -13.76 35.99
N ASP A 202 -20.18 -12.52 36.36
CA ASP A 202 -19.45 -11.31 35.92
C ASP A 202 -18.03 -11.20 36.49
N LEU A 203 -17.71 -12.01 37.52
CA LEU A 203 -16.36 -12.10 38.09
C LEU A 203 -15.41 -12.97 37.24
N VAL A 204 -15.95 -13.72 36.27
CA VAL A 204 -15.17 -14.53 35.34
C VAL A 204 -14.70 -13.65 34.18
N PRO A 205 -13.38 -13.44 34.00
CA PRO A 205 -12.89 -12.66 32.88
C PRO A 205 -13.21 -13.36 31.55
N ALA A 206 -13.62 -12.59 30.55
CA ALA A 206 -13.86 -13.11 29.21
C ALA A 206 -12.54 -13.64 28.59
N LEU A 207 -12.61 -14.81 27.96
CA LEU A 207 -11.52 -15.29 27.12
C LEU A 207 -11.41 -14.41 25.87
N GLN A 208 -10.19 -14.00 25.54
CA GLN A 208 -9.89 -13.23 24.33
C GLN A 208 -8.83 -13.93 23.50
N ALA A 209 -9.13 -14.15 22.22
CA ALA A 209 -8.16 -14.63 21.26
C ALA A 209 -7.13 -13.54 20.93
N SER A 210 -5.92 -13.95 20.56
CA SER A 210 -4.82 -13.03 20.23
C SER A 210 -5.19 -12.03 19.13
N TRP A 211 -6.01 -12.45 18.17
CA TRP A 211 -6.50 -11.58 17.10
C TRP A 211 -7.57 -10.60 17.57
N GLN A 212 -8.36 -10.92 18.61
CA GLN A 212 -9.36 -9.99 19.18
C GLN A 212 -8.65 -8.81 19.83
N GLU A 213 -7.58 -9.06 20.58
CA GLU A 213 -6.77 -8.00 21.19
C GLU A 213 -6.13 -7.09 20.12
N LYS A 214 -5.55 -7.69 19.08
CA LYS A 214 -4.95 -6.95 17.95
C LYS A 214 -5.98 -6.16 17.15
N CYS A 215 -7.23 -6.63 17.11
CA CYS A 215 -8.35 -5.95 16.48
C CYS A 215 -9.16 -5.10 17.47
N SER A 216 -8.65 -4.77 18.66
CA SER A 216 -9.24 -3.70 19.45
C SER A 216 -9.18 -2.38 18.68
N GLN A 217 -10.12 -1.47 18.93
CA GLN A 217 -10.20 -0.22 18.18
C GLN A 217 -8.90 0.59 18.30
N LYS A 218 -8.31 0.63 19.49
CA LYS A 218 -7.02 1.28 19.76
C LYS A 218 -5.88 0.70 18.94
N ASN A 219 -5.74 -0.63 18.90
CA ASN A 219 -4.65 -1.29 18.17
C ASN A 219 -4.85 -1.19 16.66
N ALA A 220 -6.09 -1.32 16.19
CA ALA A 220 -6.44 -1.14 14.79
C ALA A 220 -6.17 0.30 14.32
N GLN A 221 -6.54 1.31 15.10
CA GLN A 221 -6.27 2.72 14.80
C GLN A 221 -4.77 3.00 14.73
N LYS A 222 -4.00 2.46 15.68
CA LYS A 222 -2.54 2.59 15.67
C LYS A 222 -1.94 1.98 14.40
N LEU A 223 -2.35 0.77 14.03
CA LEU A 223 -1.82 0.11 12.83
C LEU A 223 -2.24 0.84 11.55
N PHE A 224 -3.46 1.39 11.50
CA PHE A 224 -3.92 2.25 10.41
C PHE A 224 -3.06 3.50 10.26
N ASN A 225 -2.85 4.26 11.34
CA ASN A 225 -2.06 5.49 11.33
C ASN A 225 -0.62 5.20 10.89
N ASN A 226 0.02 4.19 11.48
CA ASN A 226 1.37 3.80 11.11
C ASN A 226 1.46 3.33 9.64
N SER A 227 0.43 2.64 9.14
CA SER A 227 0.38 2.24 7.72
C SER A 227 0.24 3.46 6.80
N CYS A 228 -0.46 4.50 7.23
CA CYS A 228 -0.56 5.75 6.50
C CYS A 228 0.79 6.45 6.41
N GLU A 229 1.54 6.52 7.51
CA GLU A 229 2.90 7.09 7.54
C GLU A 229 3.85 6.35 6.58
N VAL A 230 3.75 5.01 6.50
CA VAL A 230 4.54 4.23 5.53
C VAL A 230 4.17 4.57 4.09
N ILE A 231 2.87 4.73 3.78
CA ILE A 231 2.40 5.12 2.44
C ILE A 231 2.87 6.53 2.08
N GLU A 232 2.78 7.48 3.01
CA GLU A 232 3.28 8.86 2.82
C GLU A 232 4.78 8.89 2.58
N PHE A 233 5.55 8.10 3.33
CA PHE A 233 6.98 7.94 3.11
C PHE A 233 7.28 7.38 1.72
N LEU A 234 6.64 6.27 1.33
CA LEU A 234 6.79 5.68 0.00
C LEU A 234 6.42 6.66 -1.11
N SER A 235 5.32 7.40 -0.94
CA SER A 235 4.82 8.40 -1.88
C SER A 235 5.82 9.53 -2.09
N ASN A 236 6.38 10.04 -1.00
CA ASN A 236 7.34 11.13 -1.05
C ASN A 236 8.66 10.66 -1.68
N CYS A 237 9.17 9.49 -1.29
CA CYS A 237 10.40 8.92 -1.86
C CYS A 237 10.27 8.59 -3.35
N ALA A 238 9.13 8.03 -3.78
CA ALA A 238 8.96 7.60 -5.17
C ALA A 238 8.58 8.75 -6.12
N PHE A 239 7.74 9.67 -5.65
CA PHE A 239 7.02 10.61 -6.53
C PHE A 239 7.03 12.07 -6.04
N GLY A 240 7.65 12.36 -4.89
CA GLY A 240 7.57 13.70 -4.26
C GLY A 240 6.15 14.09 -3.85
N ASN A 241 5.21 13.14 -3.79
CA ASN A 241 3.82 13.40 -3.45
C ASN A 241 3.60 13.30 -1.95
N ARG A 242 3.31 14.42 -1.28
CA ARG A 242 3.03 14.48 0.17
C ARG A 242 1.60 14.14 0.56
N HIS A 243 0.72 13.92 -0.42
CA HIS A 243 -0.71 13.71 -0.18
C HIS A 243 -1.23 12.48 -0.95
N PRO A 244 -0.75 11.26 -0.64
CA PRO A 244 -1.12 10.06 -1.39
C PRO A 244 -2.60 9.68 -1.28
N PHE A 245 -3.31 10.15 -0.25
CA PHE A 245 -4.72 9.84 0.00
C PHE A 245 -5.71 10.82 -0.64
N ARG A 246 -5.23 11.88 -1.32
CA ARG A 246 -6.12 12.80 -2.03
C ARG A 246 -6.56 12.18 -3.35
N MET A 247 -7.88 12.11 -3.56
CA MET A 247 -8.43 11.73 -4.85
C MET A 247 -7.97 12.74 -5.93
N PRO A 248 -7.52 12.27 -7.10
CA PRO A 248 -7.15 13.17 -8.19
C PRO A 248 -8.39 13.88 -8.72
N THR A 249 -8.18 15.08 -9.25
CA THR A 249 -9.24 15.84 -9.91
C THR A 249 -9.76 15.07 -11.13
N GLN A 250 -11.07 14.91 -11.23
CA GLN A 250 -11.73 14.41 -12.45
C GLN A 250 -12.09 15.60 -13.33
N ILE A 251 -11.72 15.54 -14.61
CA ILE A 251 -11.97 16.62 -15.57
C ILE A 251 -13.25 16.29 -16.32
N GLY A 252 -14.17 17.26 -16.38
CA GLY A 252 -15.41 17.16 -17.13
C GLY A 252 -15.44 18.16 -18.28
N ALA A 253 -15.97 17.75 -19.42
CA ALA A 253 -16.30 18.62 -20.55
C ALA A 253 -17.79 18.54 -20.86
N LEU A 254 -18.40 19.69 -21.16
CA LEU A 254 -19.81 19.80 -21.54
C LEU A 254 -19.91 20.62 -22.84
N THR A 255 -20.76 20.17 -23.76
CA THR A 255 -21.12 20.87 -25.01
C THR A 255 -22.64 21.05 -25.07
N GLN A 256 -23.07 22.22 -25.58
CA GLN A 256 -24.49 22.48 -25.87
C GLN A 256 -24.87 21.94 -27.25
N GLY A 257 -26.04 21.29 -27.31
CA GLY A 257 -26.74 20.86 -28.53
C GLY A 257 -28.15 21.44 -28.62
#